data_AF-A0A383E5C9-F1
#
_entry.id   AF-A0A383E5C9-F1
#
_cell.length_a   1.000
_cell.length_b   1.000
_cell.length_c   1.000
_cell.angle_alpha   90.00
_cell.angle_beta   90.00
_cell.angle_gamma   90.00
#
_symmetry.space_group_name_H-M   'P 1'
#
loop_
_entity.id
_entity.type
_entity.pdbx_description
1 polymer ?
#
loop_
_entity_poly.entity_id
_entity_poly.type
_entity_poly.pdbx_seq_one_letter_code
_entity_poly.pdbx_strand_id
1 'polypeptide(L)' 'QLVQSLGSTEISPFTGTAEIISDITSTGDTLKVNNLRILKDGEILKSQACLMQSKLSTKKAGIKKIINLLSK' A
#
# COMPACT_ATOMS: atom_id res chain seq x y z
N GLN A 1 18.06 -8.36 6.26
CA GLN A 1 17.81 -7.40 7.36
C GLN A 1 16.73 -6.43 6.91
N LEU A 2 15.85 -5.97 7.81
CA LEU A 2 14.89 -4.92 7.49
C LEU A 2 15.46 -3.57 7.91
N VAL A 3 15.41 -2.60 7.00
CA VAL A 3 15.81 -1.21 7.24
C VAL A 3 14.57 -0.35 7.06
N GLN A 4 14.23 0.46 8.06
CA GLN A 4 13.07 1.33 7.99
C GLN A 4 13.39 2.56 7.13
N SER A 5 12.52 2.83 6.14
CA SER A 5 12.55 4.07 5.36
C SER A 5 11.80 5.17 6.10
N LEU A 6 12.39 6.37 6.16
CA LEU A 6 11.74 7.58 6.69
C LEU A 6 11.10 8.43 5.56
N GLY A 7 11.11 7.92 4.32
CA GLY A 7 10.67 8.62 3.11
C GLY A 7 11.66 8.46 1.97
N SER A 8 11.23 8.78 0.75
CA SER A 8 12.01 8.58 -0.49
C SER A 8 12.61 7.18 -0.58
N THR A 9 11.79 6.17 -0.33
CA THR A 9 12.19 4.76 -0.25
C THR A 9 12.99 4.33 -1.49
N GLU A 10 12.63 4.87 -2.66
CA GLU A 10 13.25 4.66 -3.97
C GLU A 10 14.74 5.01 -4.06
N ILE A 11 15.25 5.87 -3.17
CA ILE A 11 16.67 6.27 -3.15
C ILE A 11 17.54 5.23 -2.42
N SER A 12 16.94 4.40 -1.56
CA SER A 12 17.67 3.46 -0.68
C SER A 12 18.62 2.49 -1.43
N PRO A 13 18.23 1.92 -2.60
CA PRO A 13 19.15 1.12 -3.43
C PRO A 13 20.36 1.89 -3.92
N PHE A 14 20.18 3.17 -4.24
CA PHE A 14 21.25 4.01 -4.78
C PHE A 14 22.25 4.44 -3.72
N THR A 15 21.79 4.70 -2.49
CA THR A 15 22.65 5.09 -1.36
C THR A 15 23.28 3.91 -0.64
N GLY A 16 22.93 2.67 -1.03
CA GLY A 16 23.45 1.45 -0.44
C GLY A 16 22.88 1.13 0.95
N THR A 17 21.80 1.80 1.37
CA THR A 17 21.14 1.52 2.66
C THR A 17 20.25 0.29 2.62
N ALA A 18 19.80 -0.11 1.42
CA ALA A 18 19.07 -1.35 1.18
C ALA A 18 19.36 -1.87 -0.23
N GLU A 19 19.27 -3.17 -0.47
CA GLU A 19 19.43 -3.76 -1.82
C GLU A 19 18.09 -3.84 -2.58
N ILE A 20 16.99 -3.98 -1.83
CA ILE A 20 15.62 -4.13 -2.33
C ILE A 20 14.71 -3.26 -1.47
N ILE A 21 13.68 -2.69 -2.09
CA ILE A 21 12.63 -1.93 -1.40
C ILE A 21 11.29 -2.64 -1.48
N SER A 22 10.45 -2.40 -0.47
CA SER A 22 9.03 -2.75 -0.49
C SER A 22 8.24 -1.48 -0.23
N ASP A 23 7.51 -1.00 -1.24
CA ASP A 23 6.70 0.21 -1.16
C ASP A 23 5.41 0.02 -1.97
N ILE A 24 4.41 0.86 -1.72
CA ILE A 24 3.17 0.87 -2.50
C ILE A 24 3.43 1.49 -3.88
N THR A 25 2.84 0.90 -4.91
CA THR A 25 2.91 1.45 -6.26
C THR A 25 1.58 1.29 -6.99
N SER A 26 1.35 2.13 -8.00
CA SER A 26 0.16 2.08 -8.84
C SER A 26 0.54 2.02 -10.32
N THR A 27 0.93 3.14 -10.94
CA THR A 27 1.38 3.17 -12.36
C THR A 27 2.82 2.73 -12.56
N GLY A 28 3.60 2.68 -11.48
CA GLY A 28 5.04 2.39 -11.50
C GLY A 28 5.92 3.56 -11.95
N ASP A 29 5.39 4.77 -12.13
CA ASP A 29 6.17 5.89 -12.70
C ASP A 29 7.32 6.33 -11.79
N THR A 30 7.12 6.35 -10.47
CA THR A 30 8.18 6.61 -9.49
C THR A 30 9.32 5.60 -9.61
N LEU A 31 9.01 4.32 -9.84
CA LEU A 31 10.03 3.28 -10.00
C LEU A 31 10.83 3.51 -11.29
N LYS A 32 10.15 3.78 -12.41
CA LYS A 32 10.78 3.99 -13.72
C LYS A 32 11.74 5.17 -13.72
N VAL A 33 11.35 6.32 -13.14
CA VAL A 33 12.20 7.52 -13.05
C VAL A 33 13.46 7.27 -12.21
N ASN A 34 13.44 6.30 -11.29
CA ASN A 34 14.57 5.93 -10.44
C ASN A 34 15.30 4.66 -10.92
N ASN A 35 15.07 4.23 -12.17
CA ASN A 35 15.66 3.03 -12.75
C ASN A 35 15.37 1.73 -11.96
N LEU A 36 14.24 1.69 -11.26
CA LEU A 36 13.76 0.53 -10.53
C LEU A 36 12.70 -0.22 -11.33
N ARG A 37 12.51 -1.49 -10.99
CA ARG A 37 11.45 -2.33 -11.55
C ARG A 37 10.83 -3.23 -10.48
N ILE A 38 9.60 -3.64 -10.71
CA ILE A 38 8.97 -4.69 -9.92
C ILE A 38 9.66 -6.03 -10.25
N LEU A 39 9.92 -6.85 -9.23
CA LEU A 39 10.43 -8.22 -9.39
C LEU A 39 9.34 -9.12 -9.97
N LYS A 40 9.72 -10.20 -10.68
CA LYS A 40 8.73 -11.05 -11.38
C LYS A 40 7.70 -11.67 -10.43
N ASP A 41 8.12 -11.95 -9.20
CA ASP A 41 7.38 -12.50 -8.08
C ASP A 41 7.28 -11.49 -6.92
N GLY A 42 7.49 -10.20 -7.19
CA GLY A 42 7.55 -9.14 -6.19
C GLY A 42 6.20 -8.54 -5.79
N GLU A 43 5.08 -8.99 -6.38
CA GLU A 43 3.75 -8.55 -5.95
C GLU A 43 3.38 -9.27 -4.63
N ILE A 44 3.38 -8.50 -3.54
CA ILE A 44 3.03 -9.03 -2.22
C ILE A 44 1.51 -9.04 -2.03
N LEU A 45 0.84 -7.93 -2.35
CA LEU A 45 -0.60 -7.75 -2.15
C LEU A 45 -1.16 -6.71 -3.12
N LYS A 46 -2.25 -7.06 -3.82
CA LYS A 46 -3.08 -6.07 -4.51
C LYS A 46 -3.93 -5.32 -3.50
N SER A 47 -3.71 -4.02 -3.39
CA SER A 47 -4.44 -3.16 -2.45
C SER A 47 -5.56 -2.41 -3.16
N GLN A 48 -6.59 -2.09 -2.38
CA GLN A 48 -7.69 -1.21 -2.78
C GLN A 48 -8.26 -0.55 -1.52
N ALA A 49 -9.02 0.53 -1.70
CA ALA A 49 -9.75 1.14 -0.60
C ALA A 49 -10.82 0.16 -0.09
N CYS A 50 -10.87 -0.05 1.23
CA CYS A 50 -11.81 -0.97 1.88
C CYS A 50 -12.61 -0.23 2.95
N LEU A 51 -13.94 -0.38 2.94
CA LEU A 51 -14.78 0.06 4.05
C LEU A 51 -14.70 -0.97 5.18
N MET A 52 -14.26 -0.55 6.36
CA MET A 52 -14.14 -1.41 7.54
C MET A 52 -15.10 -0.97 8.65
N GLN A 53 -15.74 -1.95 9.31
CA GLN A 53 -16.61 -1.72 10.46
C GLN A 53 -16.01 -2.41 11.70
N SER A 54 -15.98 -1.70 12.84
CA SER A 54 -15.65 -2.33 14.12
C SER A 54 -16.67 -3.42 14.47
N LYS A 55 -16.17 -4.62 14.83
CA LYS A 55 -17.01 -5.75 15.25
C LYS A 55 -17.89 -5.43 16.47
N LEU A 56 -17.45 -4.49 17.32
CA LEU A 56 -18.20 -4.06 18.51
C LEU A 56 -19.31 -3.04 18.20
N SER A 57 -19.29 -2.44 17.01
CA SER A 57 -20.17 -1.32 16.64
C SER A 57 -21.31 -1.72 15.72
N THR A 58 -21.58 -3.02 15.53
CA THR A 58 -22.58 -3.53 14.56
C THR A 58 -24.00 -3.05 14.81
N LYS A 59 -24.34 -2.74 16.06
CA LYS A 59 -25.69 -2.32 16.48
C LYS A 59 -25.91 -0.80 16.44
N LYS A 60 -24.90 0.02 16.11
CA LYS A 60 -25.09 1.48 16.06
C LYS A 60 -26.03 1.86 14.93
N ALA A 61 -27.02 2.67 15.26
CA ALA A 61 -27.96 3.21 14.28
C ALA A 61 -27.22 3.94 13.15
N GLY A 62 -27.72 3.82 11.92
CA GLY A 62 -27.17 4.50 10.74
C GLY A 62 -26.03 3.78 10.01
N ILE A 63 -25.27 2.88 10.65
CA ILE A 63 -24.14 2.21 9.96
C ILE A 63 -24.62 1.37 8.77
N LYS A 64 -25.73 0.62 8.93
CA LYS A 64 -26.30 -0.18 7.84
C LYS A 64 -26.69 0.69 6.63
N LYS A 65 -27.13 1.93 6.86
CA LYS A 65 -27.47 2.88 5.79
C LYS A 65 -26.22 3.33 5.03
N ILE A 66 -25.13 3.64 5.73
CA ILE A 66 -23.86 4.04 5.12
C ILE A 66 -23.27 2.89 4.30
N ILE A 67 -23.26 1.67 4.85
CA ILE A 67 -22.79 0.47 4.13
C ILE A 67 -23.59 0.30 2.82
N ASN A 68 -24.92 0.38 2.87
CA ASN A 68 -25.76 0.24 1.68
C ASN A 68 -25.56 1.35 0.63
N LEU A 69 -25.15 2.56 1.04
CA LEU A 69 -24.87 3.66 0.12
C LEU A 69 -23.55 3.44 -0.64
N LEU A 70 -22.57 2.80 0.01
CA LEU A 70 -21.23 2.58 -0.52
C LEU A 70 -21.06 1.21 -1.19
N SER A 71 -22.01 0.29 -1.02
CA SER A 71 -21.98 -1.07 -1.55
C SER A 71 -22.54 -1.19 -2.99
N LYS A 72 -22.56 -0.10 -3.76
CA LYS A 72 -22.96 -0.12 -5.17
C LYS A 72 -21.79 -0.50 -6.06
#